data_AF-A0A6V7L339-F1
#
_entry.id   AF-A0A6V7L339-F1
#
_cell.length_a   1.000
_cell.length_b   1.000
_cell.length_c   1.000
_cell.angle_alpha   90.00
_cell.angle_beta   90.00
_cell.angle_gamma   90.00
#
_symmetry.space_group_name_H-M   'P 1'
#
loop_
_entity.id
_entity.type
_entity.pdbx_description
1 polymer ?
#
loop_
_entity_poly.entity_id
_entity_poly.type
_entity_poly.pdbx_seq_one_letter_code
_entity_poly.pdbx_strand_id
1 'polypeptide(L)'
;LDATDAPEFLCKLYFEGQIPCLGGVMALNGKSGETLWTHWTNHAIFSIDCTSDFTSDKIKDCIITGRGGILQAIDGKTGKALWELPGQQYSIADEKIVLNVYDARSMVDVNADGVGDVIVSHTRQSGRLRTSRVMLLSGKNGTVIKSIDFSNKEQLFIAPQVLVHPDGEILYILSSCTPDQSGGVYIITQHDLLHGTL
;
A
#
# COMPACT_ATOMS: atom_id res chain seq x y z
N LEU A 1 9.10 4.97 19.03
CA LEU A 1 9.17 4.68 17.59
C LEU A 1 7.78 4.64 16.93
N ASP A 2 6.68 4.55 17.70
CA ASP A 2 5.31 4.52 17.15
C ASP A 2 4.52 5.85 17.32
N ALA A 3 5.25 6.94 17.60
CA ALA A 3 4.68 8.29 17.65
C ALA A 3 4.57 8.82 16.22
N THR A 4 3.47 9.52 15.90
CA THR A 4 3.24 10.17 14.59
C THR A 4 4.37 11.09 14.16
N ASP A 5 5.13 11.61 15.13
CA ASP A 5 6.16 12.64 14.95
C ASP A 5 7.46 12.17 15.62
N ALA A 6 7.95 10.98 15.26
CA ALA A 6 9.24 10.52 15.74
C ALA A 6 10.34 11.49 15.24
N PRO A 7 11.16 12.10 16.12
CA PRO A 7 12.09 13.14 15.70
C PRO A 7 13.22 12.61 14.81
N GLU A 8 13.56 13.33 13.74
CA GLU A 8 14.66 12.97 12.82
C GLU A 8 16.02 12.83 13.53
N PHE A 9 16.24 13.44 14.69
CA PHE A 9 17.49 13.26 15.44
C PHE A 9 17.73 11.80 15.85
N LEU A 10 16.67 10.99 15.98
CA LEU A 10 16.78 9.55 16.24
C LEU A 10 17.58 8.85 15.14
N CYS A 11 17.43 9.28 13.89
CA CYS A 11 18.20 8.76 12.77
C CYS A 11 19.69 9.07 12.89
N LYS A 12 20.03 10.28 13.33
CA LYS A 12 21.43 10.67 13.60
C LYS A 12 22.03 9.87 14.74
N LEU A 13 21.25 9.55 15.76
CA LEU A 13 21.73 8.88 16.97
C LEU A 13 21.92 7.37 16.80
N TYR A 14 21.00 6.71 16.06
CA TYR A 14 20.93 5.24 16.01
C TYR A 14 21.16 4.64 14.61
N PHE A 15 21.10 5.45 13.55
CA PHE A 15 21.12 4.97 12.16
C PHE A 15 22.15 5.74 11.31
N GLU A 16 23.26 6.16 11.92
CA GLU A 16 24.38 6.81 11.24
C GLU A 16 24.00 8.05 10.41
N GLY A 17 22.88 8.70 10.75
CA GLY A 17 22.38 9.86 10.03
C GLY A 17 21.62 9.55 8.74
N GLN A 18 21.31 8.28 8.45
CA GLN A 18 20.44 7.90 7.34
C GLN A 18 19.03 8.43 7.58
N ILE A 19 18.51 9.25 6.66
CA ILE A 19 17.16 9.80 6.72
C ILE A 19 16.44 9.47 5.42
N PRO A 20 15.21 8.94 5.46
CA PRO A 20 14.46 8.57 6.68
C PRO A 20 14.99 7.29 7.36
N CYS A 21 14.51 6.98 8.58
CA CYS A 21 14.94 5.77 9.33
C CYS A 21 13.85 5.17 10.25
N LEU A 22 12.61 5.63 10.13
CA LEU A 22 11.56 5.37 11.12
C LEU A 22 10.75 4.10 10.82
N GLY A 23 10.98 3.53 9.64
CA GLY A 23 10.56 2.21 9.21
C GLY A 23 11.38 1.83 7.98
N GLY A 24 11.13 0.65 7.42
CA GLY A 24 11.78 0.25 6.19
C GLY A 24 11.58 -1.20 5.88
N VAL A 25 12.15 -1.60 4.74
CA VAL A 25 12.20 -2.98 4.27
C VAL A 25 13.65 -3.35 3.94
N MET A 26 13.98 -4.62 4.13
CA MET A 26 15.34 -5.13 3.95
C MET A 26 15.28 -6.42 3.15
N ALA A 27 16.14 -6.54 2.14
CA ALA A 27 16.36 -7.78 1.43
C ALA A 27 17.59 -8.49 1.98
N LEU A 28 17.45 -9.80 2.18
CA LEU A 28 18.51 -10.66 2.68
C LEU A 28 18.88 -11.69 1.62
N ASN A 29 20.15 -12.05 1.55
CA ASN A 29 20.60 -13.21 0.81
C ASN A 29 20.06 -14.47 1.48
N GLY A 30 19.19 -15.23 0.81
CA GLY A 30 18.57 -16.41 1.39
C GLY A 30 19.54 -17.55 1.78
N LYS A 31 20.79 -17.51 1.29
CA LYS A 31 21.83 -18.49 1.61
C LYS A 31 22.76 -18.02 2.74
N SER A 32 23.26 -16.79 2.66
CA SER A 32 24.23 -16.26 3.66
C SER A 32 23.58 -15.50 4.81
N GLY A 33 22.35 -15.02 4.64
CA GLY A 33 21.69 -14.11 5.59
C GLY A 33 22.19 -12.67 5.53
N GLU A 34 23.14 -12.36 4.63
CA GLU A 34 23.68 -11.00 4.49
C GLU A 34 22.65 -10.05 3.89
N THR A 35 22.63 -8.81 4.36
CA THR A 35 21.81 -7.75 3.78
C THR A 35 22.27 -7.43 2.37
N LEU A 36 21.36 -7.55 1.40
CA LEU A 36 21.58 -7.15 0.01
C LEU A 36 21.36 -5.65 -0.14
N TRP A 37 20.26 -5.16 0.42
CA TRP A 37 19.90 -3.73 0.44
C TRP A 37 18.90 -3.46 1.56
N THR A 38 18.82 -2.19 1.96
CA THR A 38 17.82 -1.65 2.89
C THR A 38 17.17 -0.42 2.28
N HIS A 39 15.85 -0.36 2.34
CA HIS A 39 15.06 0.79 1.95
C HIS A 39 14.36 1.36 3.18
N TRP A 40 14.69 2.60 3.55
CA TRP A 40 14.13 3.26 4.72
C TRP A 40 12.93 4.14 4.37
N THR A 41 11.99 4.25 5.31
CA THR A 41 10.77 5.05 5.18
C THR A 41 10.55 5.98 6.38
N ASN A 42 9.73 7.01 6.16
CA ASN A 42 9.40 8.03 7.16
C ASN A 42 8.57 7.50 8.33
N HIS A 43 8.03 6.29 8.23
CA HIS A 43 7.24 5.65 9.28
C HIS A 43 7.22 4.12 9.09
N ALA A 44 6.72 3.41 10.11
CA ALA A 44 6.45 1.98 10.10
C ALA A 44 5.71 1.48 8.84
N ILE A 45 6.20 0.34 8.33
CA ILE A 45 5.60 -0.45 7.25
C ILE A 45 4.58 -1.42 7.84
N PHE A 46 3.43 -1.57 7.19
CA PHE A 46 2.35 -2.46 7.59
C PHE A 46 2.27 -3.72 6.72
N SER A 47 2.53 -3.59 5.41
CA SER A 47 2.50 -4.72 4.49
C SER A 47 3.52 -4.57 3.36
N ILE A 48 3.92 -5.72 2.82
CA ILE A 48 4.88 -5.89 1.73
C ILE A 48 4.33 -6.96 0.78
N ASP A 49 4.32 -6.66 -0.51
CA ASP A 49 3.97 -7.60 -1.58
C ASP A 49 5.04 -7.59 -2.67
N CYS A 50 5.84 -8.66 -2.77
CA CYS A 50 6.96 -8.79 -3.72
C CYS A 50 6.68 -9.79 -4.84
N THR A 51 5.47 -9.75 -5.42
CA THR A 51 5.01 -10.77 -6.38
C THR A 51 5.07 -10.33 -7.84
N SER A 52 5.23 -9.03 -8.11
CA SER A 52 5.26 -8.45 -9.47
C SER A 52 6.66 -8.10 -9.94
N ASP A 53 6.85 -8.01 -11.24
CA ASP A 53 8.07 -7.48 -11.87
C ASP A 53 7.65 -6.22 -12.64
N PHE A 54 7.78 -5.06 -11.99
CA PHE A 54 7.38 -3.76 -12.54
C PHE A 54 8.45 -3.20 -13.48
N THR A 55 9.71 -3.60 -13.29
CA THR A 55 10.86 -3.18 -14.11
C THR A 55 11.05 -4.02 -15.37
N SER A 56 10.38 -5.16 -15.49
CA SER A 56 10.55 -6.15 -16.56
C SER A 56 11.98 -6.70 -16.66
N ASP A 57 12.71 -6.75 -15.54
CA ASP A 57 14.09 -7.21 -15.48
C ASP A 57 14.23 -8.69 -15.04
N LYS A 58 13.07 -9.36 -14.83
CA LYS A 58 12.89 -10.74 -14.34
C LYS A 58 13.18 -10.92 -12.85
N ILE A 59 13.41 -9.85 -12.10
CA ILE A 59 13.48 -9.86 -10.64
C ILE A 59 12.15 -9.32 -10.11
N LYS A 60 11.66 -9.91 -9.01
CA LYS A 60 10.42 -9.46 -8.39
C LYS A 60 10.65 -8.18 -7.60
N ASP A 61 9.89 -7.16 -7.95
CA ASP A 61 9.77 -5.88 -7.27
C ASP A 61 8.72 -5.94 -6.17
N CYS A 62 8.74 -4.96 -5.27
CA CYS A 62 7.90 -4.96 -4.08
C CYS A 62 7.01 -3.72 -4.00
N ILE A 63 5.74 -3.92 -3.64
CA ILE A 63 4.88 -2.86 -3.11
C ILE A 63 5.00 -2.85 -1.59
N ILE A 64 5.23 -1.68 -1.02
CA ILE A 64 5.22 -1.48 0.43
C ILE A 64 4.15 -0.48 0.82
N THR A 65 3.54 -0.71 1.97
CA THR A 65 2.50 0.16 2.53
C THR A 65 2.74 0.42 4.00
N GLY A 66 2.23 1.53 4.52
CA GLY A 66 2.39 1.83 5.92
C GLY A 66 1.65 3.05 6.42
N ARG A 67 2.11 3.50 7.59
CA ARG A 67 1.57 4.67 8.28
C ARG A 67 1.93 5.96 7.58
N GLY A 68 1.08 6.98 7.70
CA GLY A 68 1.37 8.29 7.12
C GLY A 68 1.30 8.29 5.59
N GLY A 69 0.50 7.40 5.02
CA GLY A 69 0.29 7.31 3.58
C GLY A 69 1.41 6.63 2.81
N ILE A 70 2.34 5.94 3.47
CA ILE A 70 3.40 5.18 2.78
C ILE A 70 2.75 4.20 1.81
N LEU A 71 3.07 4.37 0.53
CA LEU A 71 2.68 3.51 -0.57
C LEU A 71 3.67 3.71 -1.72
N GLN A 72 4.56 2.74 -1.89
CA GLN A 72 5.70 2.83 -2.78
C GLN A 72 5.91 1.50 -3.52
N ALA A 73 6.37 1.57 -4.76
CA ALA A 73 7.00 0.44 -5.43
C ALA A 73 8.51 0.54 -5.30
N ILE A 74 9.16 -0.58 -5.03
CA ILE A 74 10.60 -0.70 -4.82
C ILE A 74 11.15 -1.76 -5.77
N ASP A 75 12.24 -1.42 -6.44
CA ASP A 75 13.05 -2.33 -7.23
C ASP A 75 13.60 -3.45 -6.34
N GLY A 76 13.24 -4.70 -6.63
CA GLY A 76 13.65 -5.84 -5.81
C GLY A 76 15.14 -6.19 -5.90
N LYS A 77 15.80 -5.75 -6.98
CA LYS A 77 17.23 -5.94 -7.19
C LYS A 77 18.06 -4.92 -6.43
N THR A 78 17.61 -3.66 -6.41
CA THR A 78 18.42 -2.54 -5.90
C THR A 78 17.92 -1.91 -4.60
N GLY A 79 16.67 -2.17 -4.22
CA GLY A 79 16.03 -1.53 -3.07
C GLY A 79 15.68 -0.06 -3.31
N LYS A 80 15.74 0.44 -4.54
CA LYS A 80 15.39 1.84 -4.86
C LYS A 80 13.90 1.99 -5.12
N ALA A 81 13.33 3.13 -4.73
CA ALA A 81 11.95 3.45 -5.09
C ALA A 81 11.83 3.61 -6.61
N LEU A 82 10.86 2.91 -7.21
CA LEU A 82 10.42 3.06 -8.59
C LEU A 82 9.45 4.25 -8.70
N TRP A 83 8.49 4.28 -7.77
CA TRP A 83 7.56 5.38 -7.58
C TRP A 83 7.06 5.39 -6.14
N GLU A 84 6.58 6.55 -5.72
CA GLU A 84 5.92 6.77 -4.45
C GLU A 84 4.69 7.63 -4.71
N LEU A 85 3.54 7.23 -4.18
CA LEU A 85 2.41 8.14 -4.14
C LEU A 85 2.79 9.26 -3.17
N PRO A 86 2.77 10.54 -3.59
CA PRO A 86 3.09 11.62 -2.68
C PRO A 86 2.15 11.50 -1.49
N GLY A 87 2.70 11.10 -0.34
CA GLY A 87 1.99 11.18 0.92
C GLY A 87 1.47 12.60 0.97
N GLN A 88 0.15 12.78 1.05
CA GLN A 88 -0.45 14.11 1.16
C GLN A 88 0.31 14.79 2.29
N GLN A 89 1.18 15.75 1.94
CA GLN A 89 2.01 16.42 2.93
C GLN A 89 1.05 16.94 3.97
N TYR A 90 1.09 16.35 5.16
CA TYR A 90 0.17 16.63 6.24
C TYR A 90 0.45 18.04 6.73
N SER A 91 -0.10 19.04 6.02
CA SER A 91 -0.07 20.42 6.43
C SER A 91 -0.92 20.51 7.70
N ILE A 92 -0.24 20.87 8.80
CA ILE A 92 -0.78 21.05 10.16
C ILE A 92 -1.57 22.37 10.23
N ALA A 93 -2.41 22.65 9.23
CA ALA A 93 -3.18 23.89 9.21
C ALA A 93 -4.63 23.65 9.61
N ASP A 94 -5.39 22.81 8.92
CA ASP A 94 -6.82 22.71 9.19
C ASP A 94 -7.31 21.27 8.91
N GLU A 95 -7.70 20.57 9.98
CA GLU A 95 -8.17 19.18 10.03
C GLU A 95 -7.13 18.11 9.62
N LYS A 96 -6.45 17.51 10.61
CA LYS A 96 -5.51 16.39 10.43
C LYS A 96 -6.22 15.17 9.84
N ILE A 97 -6.28 15.09 8.51
CA ILE A 97 -6.63 13.84 7.84
C ILE A 97 -5.44 12.91 8.02
N VAL A 98 -5.60 11.81 8.75
CA VAL A 98 -4.58 10.77 8.84
C VAL A 98 -4.88 9.72 7.76
N LEU A 99 -3.88 9.40 6.94
CA LEU A 99 -3.96 8.35 5.93
C LEU A 99 -3.09 7.19 6.38
N ASN A 100 -3.68 6.01 6.55
CA ASN A 100 -2.94 4.77 6.73
C ASN A 100 -3.28 3.84 5.57
N VAL A 101 -2.24 3.34 4.92
CA VAL A 101 -2.36 2.31 3.89
C VAL A 101 -1.96 1.00 4.56
N TYR A 102 -2.94 0.13 4.80
CA TYR A 102 -2.70 -1.08 5.58
C TYR A 102 -2.19 -2.24 4.74
N ASP A 103 -2.71 -2.36 3.52
CA ASP A 103 -2.32 -3.43 2.62
C ASP A 103 -2.54 -3.00 1.17
N ALA A 104 -1.66 -3.49 0.30
CA ALA A 104 -1.75 -3.37 -1.14
C ALA A 104 -1.27 -4.67 -1.76
N ARG A 105 -1.86 -5.02 -2.92
CA ARG A 105 -1.54 -6.23 -3.65
C ARG A 105 -1.39 -5.92 -5.12
N SER A 106 -0.50 -6.65 -5.75
CA SER A 106 -0.38 -6.72 -7.19
C SER A 106 -1.63 -7.31 -7.81
N MET A 107 -2.00 -6.80 -8.98
CA MET A 107 -3.10 -7.30 -9.79
C MET A 107 -2.68 -7.35 -11.26
N VAL A 108 -3.53 -7.96 -12.08
CA VAL A 108 -3.35 -7.97 -13.54
C VAL A 108 -3.34 -6.53 -14.09
N ASP A 109 -2.70 -6.34 -15.24
CA ASP A 109 -2.71 -5.08 -15.99
C ASP A 109 -4.15 -4.75 -16.42
N VAL A 110 -4.75 -3.72 -15.80
CA VAL A 110 -6.12 -3.28 -16.11
C VAL A 110 -6.16 -2.00 -16.95
N ASN A 111 -5.03 -1.32 -17.11
CA ASN A 111 -4.92 -0.12 -17.93
C ASN A 111 -4.26 -0.37 -19.31
N ALA A 112 -3.83 -1.60 -19.57
CA ALA A 112 -3.16 -2.08 -20.79
C ALA A 112 -1.83 -1.36 -21.11
N ASP A 113 -1.06 -0.98 -20.09
CA ASP A 113 0.25 -0.32 -20.26
C ASP A 113 1.45 -1.28 -20.33
N GLY A 114 1.18 -2.59 -20.21
CA GLY A 114 2.13 -3.69 -20.30
C GLY A 114 2.74 -4.10 -18.96
N VAL A 115 2.38 -3.44 -17.86
CA VAL A 115 2.87 -3.71 -16.50
C VAL A 115 1.68 -4.03 -15.59
N GLY A 116 1.81 -5.02 -14.70
CA GLY A 116 0.76 -5.34 -13.74
C GLY A 116 0.44 -4.16 -12.80
N ASP A 117 -0.82 -4.03 -12.39
CA ASP A 117 -1.29 -2.90 -11.58
C ASP A 117 -1.32 -3.24 -10.08
N VAL A 118 -1.79 -2.30 -9.25
CA VAL A 118 -1.86 -2.45 -7.79
C VAL A 118 -3.24 -2.10 -7.26
N ILE A 119 -3.81 -2.98 -6.43
CA ILE A 119 -5.04 -2.73 -5.69
C ILE A 119 -4.73 -2.47 -4.21
N VAL A 120 -5.38 -1.46 -3.64
CA VAL A 120 -5.01 -0.91 -2.33
C VAL A 120 -6.25 -0.70 -1.48
N SER A 121 -6.18 -1.12 -0.21
CA SER A 121 -7.12 -0.71 0.83
C SER A 121 -6.45 0.32 1.74
N HIS A 122 -7.10 1.48 1.90
CA HIS A 122 -6.61 2.48 2.84
C HIS A 122 -7.75 3.08 3.66
N THR A 123 -7.38 3.60 4.83
CA THR A 123 -8.30 4.31 5.72
C THR A 123 -7.95 5.79 5.76
N ARG A 124 -8.98 6.63 5.78
CA ARG A 124 -8.87 8.07 6.03
C ARG A 124 -9.55 8.37 7.35
N GLN A 125 -8.83 9.02 8.25
CA GLN A 125 -9.40 9.51 9.51
C GLN A 125 -9.46 11.03 9.49
N SER A 126 -10.67 11.61 9.58
CA SER A 126 -10.86 13.03 9.87
C SER A 126 -11.58 13.19 11.21
N GLY A 127 -10.89 13.73 12.21
CA GLY A 127 -11.39 13.75 13.58
C GLY A 127 -11.69 12.35 14.11
N ARG A 128 -12.96 12.09 14.44
CA ARG A 128 -13.46 10.75 14.86
C ARG A 128 -13.98 9.89 13.71
N LEU A 129 -14.21 10.49 12.54
CA LEU A 129 -14.73 9.76 11.39
C LEU A 129 -13.60 8.98 10.73
N ARG A 130 -13.81 7.67 10.57
CA ARG A 130 -12.94 6.80 9.77
C ARG A 130 -13.73 6.27 8.59
N THR A 131 -13.19 6.46 7.40
CA THR A 131 -13.74 5.89 6.16
C THR A 131 -12.66 5.10 5.45
N SER A 132 -13.08 4.18 4.59
CA SER A 132 -12.17 3.37 3.78
C SER A 132 -12.37 3.63 2.31
N ARG A 133 -11.32 3.38 1.55
CA ARG A 133 -11.33 3.45 0.10
C ARG A 133 -10.56 2.28 -0.48
N VAL A 134 -11.03 1.84 -1.63
CA VAL A 134 -10.26 0.98 -2.54
C VAL A 134 -9.66 1.86 -3.62
N MET A 135 -8.35 1.73 -3.88
CA MET A 135 -7.69 2.39 -4.99
C MET A 135 -7.08 1.37 -5.94
N LEU A 136 -7.10 1.73 -7.23
CA LEU A 136 -6.35 1.05 -8.28
C LEU A 136 -5.28 2.00 -8.77
N LEU A 137 -4.04 1.52 -8.79
CA LEU A 137 -2.87 2.28 -9.22
C LEU A 137 -2.16 1.57 -10.36
N SER A 138 -1.63 2.33 -11.31
CA SER A 138 -0.71 1.77 -12.29
C SER A 138 0.55 1.26 -11.59
N GLY A 139 0.90 -0.01 -11.77
CA GLY A 139 2.14 -0.53 -11.18
C GLY A 139 3.40 0.01 -11.84
N LYS A 140 3.27 0.59 -13.04
CA LYS A 140 4.35 1.23 -13.79
C LYS A 140 4.83 2.54 -13.18
N ASN A 141 3.92 3.35 -12.66
CA ASN A 141 4.22 4.73 -12.26
C ASN A 141 3.43 5.25 -11.04
N GLY A 142 2.60 4.42 -10.41
CA GLY A 142 1.81 4.78 -9.25
C GLY A 142 0.64 5.74 -9.55
N THR A 143 0.32 5.99 -10.82
CA THR A 143 -0.83 6.84 -11.18
C THR A 143 -2.15 6.22 -10.72
N VAL A 144 -3.03 7.03 -10.14
CA VAL A 144 -4.35 6.55 -9.71
C VAL A 144 -5.23 6.30 -10.93
N ILE A 145 -5.55 5.03 -11.17
CA ILE A 145 -6.50 4.58 -12.20
C ILE A 145 -7.93 4.81 -11.69
N LYS A 146 -8.19 4.40 -10.43
CA LYS A 146 -9.51 4.52 -9.80
C LYS A 146 -9.38 4.71 -8.30
N SER A 147 -10.32 5.44 -7.71
CA SER A 147 -10.52 5.54 -6.26
C SER A 147 -12.01 5.44 -5.97
N ILE A 148 -12.39 4.56 -5.05
CA ILE A 148 -13.79 4.28 -4.74
C ILE A 148 -13.99 4.32 -3.23
N ASP A 149 -14.99 5.09 -2.79
CA ASP A 149 -15.37 5.19 -1.39
C ASP A 149 -16.13 3.93 -0.94
N PHE A 150 -15.68 3.33 0.16
CA PHE A 150 -16.40 2.23 0.81
C PHE A 150 -17.40 2.82 1.81
N SER A 151 -18.68 2.89 1.40
CA SER A 151 -19.71 3.76 2.02
C SER A 151 -20.23 3.34 3.40
N ASN A 152 -19.82 2.20 3.94
CA ASN A 152 -20.51 1.56 5.07
C ASN A 152 -19.97 1.94 6.47
N LYS A 153 -19.13 2.97 6.61
CA LYS A 153 -18.37 3.32 7.84
C LYS A 153 -17.43 2.22 8.37
N GLU A 154 -17.43 1.06 7.73
CA GLU A 154 -16.54 -0.05 8.07
C GLU A 154 -15.12 0.24 7.54
N GLN A 155 -14.17 -0.43 8.17
CA GLN A 155 -12.74 -0.26 7.90
C GLN A 155 -12.19 -1.42 7.09
N LEU A 156 -11.43 -1.10 6.04
CA LEU A 156 -10.69 -2.07 5.24
C LEU A 156 -9.21 -2.02 5.68
N PHE A 157 -8.74 -3.13 6.25
CA PHE A 157 -7.35 -3.28 6.70
C PHE A 157 -6.53 -4.23 5.82
N ILE A 158 -7.20 -4.96 4.92
CA ILE A 158 -6.58 -5.89 3.99
C ILE A 158 -6.99 -5.46 2.58
N ALA A 159 -6.06 -5.54 1.63
CA ALA A 159 -6.35 -5.25 0.24
C ALA A 159 -7.33 -6.31 -0.30
N PRO A 160 -8.20 -5.98 -1.25
CA PRO A 160 -9.11 -6.95 -1.83
C PRO A 160 -8.34 -8.16 -2.36
N GLN A 161 -8.76 -9.36 -1.97
CA GLN A 161 -8.12 -10.61 -2.37
C GLN A 161 -8.67 -11.06 -3.73
N VAL A 162 -7.77 -11.43 -4.64
CA VAL A 162 -8.15 -11.87 -5.98
C VAL A 162 -8.55 -13.33 -5.95
N LEU A 163 -9.74 -13.64 -6.47
CA LEU A 163 -10.23 -14.98 -6.74
C LEU A 163 -10.53 -15.10 -8.23
N VAL A 164 -9.90 -16.06 -8.90
CA VAL A 164 -10.23 -16.40 -10.29
C VAL A 164 -11.22 -17.57 -10.25
N HIS A 165 -12.45 -17.31 -10.70
CA HIS A 165 -13.49 -18.32 -10.80
C HIS A 165 -13.16 -19.33 -11.93
N PRO A 166 -13.63 -20.59 -11.88
CA PRO A 166 -13.29 -21.59 -12.91
C PRO A 166 -13.69 -21.25 -14.35
N ASP A 167 -14.63 -20.32 -14.55
CA ASP A 167 -14.99 -19.79 -15.87
C ASP A 167 -14.07 -18.66 -16.38
N GLY A 168 -13.09 -18.25 -15.56
CA GLY A 168 -12.15 -17.18 -15.85
C GLY A 168 -12.57 -15.81 -15.33
N GLU A 169 -13.73 -15.67 -14.68
CA GLU A 169 -14.13 -14.40 -14.06
C GLU A 169 -13.20 -14.04 -12.89
N ILE A 170 -12.79 -12.78 -12.82
CA ILE A 170 -11.98 -12.26 -11.72
C ILE A 170 -12.91 -11.57 -10.71
N LEU A 171 -12.92 -12.11 -9.50
CA LEU A 171 -13.66 -11.62 -8.36
C LEU A 171 -12.69 -11.06 -7.30
N TYR A 172 -13.13 -10.04 -6.59
CA TYR A 172 -12.41 -9.43 -5.48
C TYR A 172 -13.19 -9.63 -4.20
N ILE A 173 -12.53 -10.22 -3.21
CA ILE A 173 -13.10 -10.43 -1.88
C ILE A 173 -12.59 -9.34 -0.95
N LEU A 174 -13.51 -8.57 -0.37
CA LEU A 174 -13.21 -7.54 0.61
C LEU A 174 -13.66 -8.02 1.99
N SER A 175 -12.77 -7.91 2.97
CA SER A 175 -13.11 -8.12 4.38
C SER A 175 -13.11 -6.78 5.10
N SER A 176 -14.23 -6.41 5.69
CA SER A 176 -14.34 -5.22 6.51
C SER A 176 -14.39 -5.56 7.99
N CYS A 177 -13.99 -4.60 8.82
CA CYS A 177 -14.12 -4.67 10.26
C CYS A 177 -14.59 -3.31 10.79
N THR A 178 -15.40 -3.33 11.83
CA THR A 178 -15.81 -2.12 12.55
C THR A 178 -15.45 -2.33 14.02
N PRO A 179 -14.82 -1.34 14.72
CA PRO A 179 -14.53 -1.50 16.15
C PRO A 179 -15.78 -1.71 17.00
N ASP A 180 -16.92 -1.20 16.56
CA ASP A 180 -18.14 -1.07 17.36
C ASP A 180 -19.30 -1.98 16.88
N GLN A 181 -19.13 -2.70 15.77
CA GLN A 181 -20.17 -3.52 15.12
C GLN A 181 -19.55 -4.71 14.36
N SER A 182 -20.36 -5.70 13.99
CA SER A 182 -19.91 -6.79 13.09
C SER A 182 -19.44 -6.23 11.75
N GLY A 183 -18.29 -6.70 11.27
CA GLY A 183 -17.84 -6.47 9.90
C GLY A 183 -18.53 -7.39 8.89
N GLY A 184 -18.09 -7.33 7.63
CA GLY A 184 -18.65 -8.11 6.53
C GLY A 184 -17.59 -8.67 5.59
N VAL A 185 -18.02 -9.63 4.77
CA VAL A 185 -17.27 -10.12 3.61
C VAL A 185 -18.08 -9.80 2.37
N TYR A 186 -17.47 -9.11 1.42
CA TYR A 186 -18.08 -8.64 0.18
C TYR A 186 -17.38 -9.25 -1.01
N ILE A 187 -18.11 -9.50 -2.08
CA ILE A 187 -17.60 -10.01 -3.35
C ILE A 187 -17.94 -8.99 -4.43
N ILE A 188 -16.94 -8.60 -5.21
CA ILE A 188 -17.05 -7.54 -6.22
C ILE A 188 -16.43 -8.04 -7.51
N THR A 189 -17.12 -7.85 -8.63
CA THR A 189 -16.59 -8.24 -9.94
C THR A 189 -15.52 -7.25 -10.40
N GLN A 190 -14.60 -7.70 -11.27
CA GLN A 190 -13.66 -6.78 -11.91
C GLN A 190 -14.37 -5.65 -12.68
N HIS A 191 -15.49 -5.97 -13.33
CA HIS A 191 -16.30 -4.97 -14.03
C HIS A 191 -16.75 -3.86 -13.08
N ASP A 192 -17.40 -4.20 -11.97
CA ASP A 192 -17.96 -3.22 -11.04
C ASP A 192 -16.86 -2.39 -10.37
N LEU A 193 -15.74 -3.04 -10.02
CA LEU A 193 -14.56 -2.36 -9.49
C LEU A 193 -14.02 -1.29 -10.45
N LEU A 194 -13.87 -1.61 -11.74
CA LEU A 194 -13.38 -0.65 -12.74
C LEU A 194 -14.40 0.47 -13.01
N HIS A 195 -15.70 0.15 -12.95
CA HIS A 195 -16.77 1.15 -13.10
C HIS A 195 -16.97 2.01 -11.84
N GLY A 196 -16.43 1.60 -10.68
CA GLY A 196 -16.49 2.35 -9.44
C GLY A 196 -17.76 2.07 -8.62
N THR A 197 -18.27 0.85 -8.72
CA THR A 197 -19.44 0.37 -8.01
C THR A 197 -18.96 -0.65 -6.98
N LEU A 198 -19.02 -0.28 -5.69
CA LEU A 198 -18.75 -1.14 -4.53
C LEU A 198 -20.04 -1.45 -3.79
#